data_AF-A0A2N0S6Y9-F1
#
_entry.id   AF-A0A2N0S6Y9-F1
#
_cell.length_a   1.000
_cell.length_b   1.000
_cell.length_c   1.000
_cell.angle_alpha   90.00
_cell.angle_beta   90.00
_cell.angle_gamma   90.00
#
_symmetry.space_group_name_H-M   'P 1'
#
loop_
_entity.id
_entity.type
_entity.pdbx_description
1 polymer ?
#
loop_
_entity_poly.entity_id
_entity_poly.type
_entity_poly.pdbx_seq_one_letter_code
_entity_poly.pdbx_strand_id
1 'polypeptide(L)' 'MDCLEWIEFDHFDLIENINKRGAFSSIYSAVWMEGPRWNLDEEAEIWTRSGPIKVILKRLNNSQNMSQEFVNQASI' A
#
# COMPACT_ATOMS: atom_id res chain seq x y z
N MET A 1 11.24 -11.67 -7.44
CA MET A 1 12.01 -10.45 -7.14
C MET A 1 11.17 -9.63 -6.19
N ASP A 2 11.65 -9.41 -4.97
CA ASP A 2 10.95 -8.57 -4.02
C ASP A 2 11.36 -7.12 -4.29
N CYS A 3 10.50 -6.39 -5.03
CA CYS A 3 10.71 -4.99 -5.34
C CYS A 3 9.67 -4.13 -4.61
N LEU A 4 10.10 -2.99 -4.08
CA LEU A 4 9.18 -2.00 -3.52
C LEU A 4 8.50 -1.25 -4.67
N GLU A 5 7.18 -1.28 -4.68
CA GLU A 5 6.36 -0.54 -5.62
C GLU A 5 5.70 0.65 -4.91
N TRP A 6 5.75 1.82 -5.55
CA TRP A 6 4.94 2.95 -5.15
C TRP A 6 3.58 2.90 -5.85
N ILE A 7 2.50 3.06 -5.08
CA ILE A 7 1.11 2.95 -5.55
C ILE A 7 0.41 4.25 -5.20
N GLU A 8 -0.21 4.88 -6.19
CA GLU A 8 -1.05 6.06 -5.96
C GLU A 8 -2.27 5.69 -5.11
N PHE A 9 -2.62 6.58 -4.17
CA PHE A 9 -3.70 6.32 -3.22
C PHE A 9 -5.06 6.11 -3.90
N ASP A 10 -5.25 6.67 -5.09
CA ASP A 10 -6.51 6.59 -5.85
C ASP A 10 -6.73 5.19 -6.48
N HIS A 11 -5.76 4.27 -6.39
CA HIS A 11 -5.92 2.87 -6.80
C HIS A 11 -6.59 1.98 -5.73
N PHE A 12 -6.95 2.57 -4.58
CA PHE A 12 -7.61 1.88 -3.48
C PHE A 12 -9.08 2.30 -3.36
N ASP A 13 -9.97 1.32 -3.37
CA ASP A 13 -11.41 1.48 -3.20
C ASP A 13 -11.91 0.90 -1.87
N LEU A 14 -13.15 1.24 -1.51
CA LEU A 14 -13.84 0.69 -0.32
C LEU A 14 -13.00 0.84 0.96
N ILE A 15 -12.41 2.02 1.14
CA ILE A 15 -11.53 2.31 2.27
C ILE A 15 -12.37 2.47 3.54
N GLU A 16 -12.14 1.57 4.50
CA GLU A 16 -12.85 1.54 5.77
C GLU A 16 -11.86 1.60 6.94
N ASN A 17 -12.12 2.47 7.92
CA ASN A 17 -11.35 2.50 9.15
C ASN A 17 -11.74 1.30 10.01
N ILE A 18 -10.78 0.46 10.38
CA ILE A 18 -11.07 -0.75 11.18
C ILE A 18 -11.06 -0.47 12.69
N ASN A 19 -11.13 0.81 13.09
CA ASN A 19 -11.14 1.32 14.47
C ASN A 19 -10.02 0.78 15.37
N LYS A 20 -8.94 0.27 14.76
CA LYS A 20 -7.71 -0.11 15.45
C LYS A 20 -6.74 1.07 15.42
N ARG A 21 -6.67 1.77 16.55
CA ARG A 21 -5.72 2.85 16.77
C ARG A 21 -4.46 2.27 17.40
N GLY A 22 -3.34 2.31 16.68
CA GLY A 22 -2.03 2.15 17.29
C GLY A 22 -1.59 3.47 17.91
N ALA A 23 -0.59 3.44 18.80
CA ALA A 23 -0.05 4.65 19.42
C ALA A 23 0.38 5.72 18.38
N PHE A 24 0.83 5.29 17.20
CA PHE A 24 1.36 6.16 16.14
C PHE A 24 0.78 5.90 14.75
N SER A 25 -0.30 5.11 14.63
CA SER A 25 -0.89 4.82 13.32
C SER A 25 -2.37 4.52 13.40
N SER A 26 -3.05 4.76 12.29
CA SER A 26 -4.44 4.36 12.04
C SER A 26 -4.45 3.27 10.99
N ILE A 27 -5.24 2.21 11.21
CA ILE A 27 -5.33 1.07 10.30
C ILE A 27 -6.66 1.13 9.55
N TYR A 28 -6.60 0.84 8.25
CA TYR A 28 -7.74 0.78 7.35
C TYR A 28 -7.71 -0.54 6.57
N SER A 29 -8.88 -1.02 6.17
CA SER A 29 -9.01 -2.01 5.09
C SER A 29 -9.37 -1.29 3.80
N ALA A 30 -8.90 -1.82 2.68
CA ALA A 30 -9.25 -1.33 1.36
C ALA A 30 -9.23 -2.47 0.35
N VAL A 31 -9.71 -2.21 -0.86
CA VAL A 31 -9.51 -3.04 -2.04
C VAL A 31 -8.49 -2.35 -2.94
N TRP A 32 -7.35 -2.98 -3.21
CA TRP A 32 -6.43 -2.52 -4.24
C TRP A 32 -6.91 -3.06 -5.58
N MET A 33 -7.44 -2.18 -6.43
CA MET A 33 -8.19 -2.56 -7.65
C MET A 33 -7.32 -3.26 -8.69
N GLU A 34 -6.06 -2.84 -8.80
CA GLU A 34 -5.11 -3.44 -9.72
C GLU A 34 -4.41 -4.67 -9.14
N GLY A 35 -4.18 -4.67 -7.83
CA GLY A 35 -3.43 -5.71 -7.14
C GLY A 35 -1.93 -5.73 -7.46
N PRO A 36 -1.18 -6.60 -6.76
CA PRO A 36 0.26 -6.75 -6.99
C PRO A 36 0.56 -7.23 -8.42
N ARG A 37 1.74 -6.83 -8.91
CA ARG A 37 2.34 -7.49 -10.06
C ARG A 37 2.60 -8.95 -9.70
N TRP A 38 2.11 -9.87 -10.53
CA TRP A 38 2.16 -11.29 -10.23
C TRP A 38 3.06 -12.04 -11.21
N ASN A 39 2.80 -11.93 -12.52
CA ASN A 39 3.56 -12.62 -13.55
C ASN A 39 4.09 -11.62 -14.59
N LEU A 40 5.33 -11.85 -15.04
CA LEU A 40 5.84 -11.26 -16.27
C LEU A 40 5.38 -12.14 -17.43
N ASP A 41 4.66 -11.54 -18.37
CA ASP A 41 4.50 -12.11 -19.70
C ASP A 41 5.82 -11.92 -20.45
N GLU A 42 6.59 -12.99 -20.65
CA GLU A 42 7.90 -12.93 -21.30
C GLU A 42 7.83 -12.59 -22.79
N GLU A 43 6.71 -12.88 -23.45
CA GLU A 43 6.53 -12.60 -24.88
C GLU A 43 6.13 -11.14 -25.11
N ALA A 44 5.25 -10.62 -24.27
CA ALA A 44 4.82 -9.23 -24.33
C ALA A 44 5.74 -8.26 -23.56
N GLU A 45 6.65 -8.77 -22.73
CA GLU A 45 7.47 -8.02 -21.77
C GLU A 45 6.64 -7.15 -20.81
N ILE A 46 5.42 -7.58 -20.48
CA ILE A 46 4.47 -6.82 -19.64
C ILE A 46 4.21 -7.58 -18.33
N TRP A 47 4.25 -6.84 -17.22
CA TRP A 47 3.80 -7.36 -15.94
C TRP A 47 2.28 -7.36 -15.85
N THR A 48 1.71 -8.54 -15.66
CA THR A 48 0.29 -8.70 -15.34
C THR A 48 0.06 -8.48 -13.85
N ARG A 49 -1.10 -7.90 -13.52
CA ARG A 49 -1.52 -7.68 -12.13
C ARG A 49 -2.59 -8.68 -11.75
N SER A 50 -2.64 -9.04 -10.47
CA SER A 50 -3.59 -10.06 -9.99
C SER A 50 -5.06 -9.62 -10.03
N GLY A 51 -5.33 -8.34 -10.24
CA GLY A 51 -6.66 -7.75 -10.12
C GLY A 51 -7.04 -7.45 -8.66
N PRO A 52 -8.32 -7.11 -8.41
CA PRO A 52 -8.77 -6.58 -7.12
C PRO A 52 -8.46 -7.51 -5.95
N ILE A 53 -7.76 -6.98 -4.94
CA ILE A 53 -7.43 -7.74 -3.73
C ILE A 53 -7.67 -6.91 -2.47
N LYS A 54 -8.16 -7.56 -1.41
CA LYS A 54 -8.33 -6.92 -0.10
C LYS A 54 -6.97 -6.74 0.59
N VAL A 55 -6.69 -5.53 1.03
CA VAL A 55 -5.43 -5.14 1.67
C VAL A 55 -5.67 -4.41 2.99
N ILE A 56 -4.59 -4.30 3.78
CA ILE A 56 -4.55 -3.46 4.97
C ILE A 56 -3.66 -2.25 4.69
N LEU A 57 -4.20 -1.05 4.88
CA LEU A 57 -3.46 0.20 4.80
C LEU A 57 -3.11 0.67 6.21
N LYS A 58 -1.83 0.88 6.47
CA LYS A 58 -1.36 1.47 7.73
C LYS A 58 -0.94 2.91 7.49
N ARG A 59 -1.75 3.85 7.98
CA ARG A 59 -1.44 5.28 7.93
C ARG A 59 -0.67 5.67 9.18
N LEU A 60 0.55 6.17 9.03
CA LEU A 60 1.31 6.75 10.13
C LEU A 60 0.68 8.11 10.53
N ASN A 61 0.52 8.35 11.83
CA ASN A 61 0.06 9.62 12.37
C ASN A 61 1.14 10.70 12.14
N ASN A 62 0.77 11.98 12.03
CA ASN A 62 1.68 13.11 11.74
C ASN A 62 2.36 13.10 10.37
N SER A 63 1.82 12.39 9.36
CA SER A 63 2.34 12.37 7.98
C SER A 63 2.42 13.74 7.29
N GLN A 64 1.85 14.80 7.89
CA GLN A 64 1.96 16.17 7.39
C GLN A 64 3.25 16.88 7.84
N ASN A 65 3.92 16.38 8.87
CA ASN A 65 5.27 16.78 9.25
C ASN A 65 6.22 15.66 8.78
N MET A 66 6.73 15.76 7.54
CA MET A 66 7.78 14.88 7.02
C MET A 66 9.09 15.11 7.79
N SER A 67 9.16 14.68 9.05
CA SER A 67 10.39 14.66 9.82
C SER A 67 11.23 13.44 9.44
N GLN A 68 12.54 13.48 9.71
CA GLN A 68 13.45 12.35 9.50
C GLN A 68 12.97 11.04 10.18
N GLU A 69 12.17 11.17 11.24
CA GLU A 69 11.52 10.05 11.94
C GLU A 69 10.53 9.29 11.04
N PHE A 70 9.86 9.97 10.11
CA PHE A 70 8.95 9.37 9.13
C PHE A 70 9.70 8.39 8.20
N VAL A 71 10.88 8.78 7.73
CA VAL A 71 11.72 7.96 6.84
C VAL A 71 12.26 6.74 7.60
N ASN A 72 12.69 6.92 8.86
CA ASN A 72 13.23 5.81 9.65
C ASN A 72 12.18 4.74 9.99
N GLN A 73 10.89 5.09 10.07
CA GLN A 73 9.82 4.10 10.27
C GLN A 73 9.49 3.29 9.01
N ALA A 74 9.77 3.82 7.82
CA ALA A 74 9.54 3.15 6.55
C ALA A 74 10.70 2.22 6.14
N SER A 75 11.87 2.35 6.79
CA SER A 75 13.11 1.65 6.45
C SER A 75 13.42 0.44 7.34
N ILE A 76 12.41 -0.28 7.84
CA ILE A 76 12.62 -1.50 8.65
C ILE A 76 12.78 -2.71 7.73
#